data_AF-A0A1H3FRK6-F1
#
_entry.id   AF-A0A1H3FRK6-F1
#
_cell.length_a   1.000
_cell.length_b   1.000
_cell.length_c   1.000
_cell.angle_alpha   90.00
_cell.angle_beta   90.00
_cell.angle_gamma   90.00
#
_symmetry.space_group_name_H-M   'P 1'
#
loop_
_entity.id
_entity.type
_entity.pdbx_description
1 polymer ?
#
loop_
_entity_poly.entity_id
_entity_poly.type
_entity_poly.pdbx_seq_one_letter_code
_entity_poly.pdbx_strand_id
1 'polypeptide(L)'
;MLRRRSRSTEASSPAQLDPATLGARALLARWPLHASFDPLFGQTPHLLLAGLAAPAWAYLDQALQILTYGQALPAVTLLCADAAATATTLHTRYPHAAQVVSLRCASLTAPPPLTDAPPVTLVLVCLDDPAAAWTQAQQLAAQITQAQQISPLILVELGEHATADCAPRWDGQVLAVSAAQTAQHAAARRARLSDDIARTIHEHYRDTFEALGGDPETTSALQAWASLPDTYRQASRHQADHLWAKLALIDCLAVPDDEVEAFAFSSLEVERLAVIEHQRWAAERYLDGWTYAPERNNALKQHPDLIPYAALNEAGKDKDRFAVRHLTHLLAQSQLGIKRLLIIALDDAPDMTLTAADAHHLAQTLFARLTARYPDRVLGIASTLRDPVARQVVQIGLEQAQARLFWLVPEVMNPPLTHQTWLALAACAERRIVLNGEAERHRWFATRAEIGVYLGAAPPEVAPTKQVIRDPLSGQLRWNFDY
;
A
#
# COMPACT_ATOMS: atom_id res chain seq x y z
N MET A 1 33.68 19.37 -39.44
CA MET A 1 33.47 17.92 -39.68
C MET A 1 33.03 17.26 -38.38
N LEU A 2 31.74 17.22 -38.11
CA LEU A 2 31.14 16.49 -36.98
C LEU A 2 30.10 15.55 -37.57
N ARG A 3 30.43 14.25 -37.61
CA ARG A 3 29.54 13.19 -38.11
C ARG A 3 28.35 13.04 -37.16
N ARG A 4 27.16 13.40 -37.64
CA ARG A 4 25.89 12.94 -37.07
C ARG A 4 25.87 11.41 -37.11
N ARG A 5 25.88 10.76 -35.94
CA ARG A 5 25.51 9.34 -35.84
C ARG A 5 24.01 9.22 -36.08
N SER A 6 23.67 8.64 -37.22
CA SER A 6 22.34 8.13 -37.55
C SER A 6 21.89 7.14 -36.47
N ARG A 7 20.77 7.43 -35.81
CA ARG A 7 20.04 6.43 -35.03
C ARG A 7 19.50 5.40 -36.01
N SER A 8 20.08 4.20 -36.00
CA SER A 8 19.50 3.03 -36.63
C SER A 8 18.25 2.64 -35.86
N THR A 9 17.12 2.69 -36.55
CA THR A 9 15.86 2.07 -36.15
C THR A 9 15.99 0.55 -36.32
N GLU A 10 16.48 -0.12 -35.29
CA GLU A 10 16.22 -1.55 -35.09
C GLU A 10 15.37 -1.69 -33.84
N ALA A 11 14.09 -1.93 -34.06
CA ALA A 11 13.12 -2.25 -33.02
C ALA A 11 13.34 -3.70 -32.56
N SER A 12 14.22 -3.91 -31.59
CA SER A 12 14.09 -5.04 -30.67
C SER A 12 13.04 -4.65 -29.64
N SER A 13 11.84 -5.21 -29.75
CA SER A 13 10.74 -4.92 -28.81
C SER A 13 11.17 -5.23 -27.37
N PRO A 14 11.16 -4.27 -26.43
CA PRO A 14 11.45 -4.57 -25.04
C PRO A 14 10.40 -5.58 -24.54
N ALA A 15 10.82 -6.64 -23.84
CA ALA A 15 9.94 -7.65 -23.29
C ALA A 15 8.86 -6.99 -22.39
N GLN A 16 7.71 -6.70 -23.00
CA GLN A 16 6.59 -6.03 -22.39
C GLN A 16 5.92 -7.03 -21.45
N LEU A 17 5.62 -6.60 -20.22
CA LEU A 17 4.82 -7.40 -19.30
C LEU A 17 3.53 -7.82 -20.00
N ASP A 18 3.08 -9.05 -19.73
CA ASP A 18 1.80 -9.48 -20.24
C ASP A 18 0.67 -8.57 -19.68
N PRO A 19 -0.44 -8.42 -20.41
CA PRO A 19 -1.50 -7.49 -20.01
C PRO A 19 -2.08 -7.76 -18.62
N ALA A 20 -2.17 -9.02 -18.19
CA ALA A 20 -2.73 -9.37 -16.88
C ALA A 20 -1.79 -8.94 -15.75
N THR A 21 -0.48 -9.18 -15.89
CA THR A 21 0.53 -8.69 -14.92
C THR A 21 0.58 -7.17 -14.87
N LEU A 22 0.56 -6.49 -16.02
CA LEU A 22 0.52 -5.03 -16.04
C LEU A 22 -0.76 -4.48 -15.40
N GLY A 23 -1.90 -5.11 -15.68
CA GLY A 23 -3.20 -4.78 -15.07
C GLY A 23 -3.18 -4.97 -13.56
N ALA A 24 -2.65 -6.10 -13.07
CA ALA A 24 -2.51 -6.39 -11.65
C ALA A 24 -1.62 -5.37 -10.93
N ARG A 25 -0.46 -5.06 -11.51
CA ARG A 25 0.45 -4.03 -11.00
C ARG A 25 -0.20 -2.66 -10.97
N ALA A 26 -0.88 -2.25 -12.04
CA ALA A 26 -1.56 -0.96 -12.11
C ALA A 26 -2.73 -0.88 -11.10
N LEU A 27 -3.49 -1.97 -10.94
CA LEU A 27 -4.56 -2.05 -9.94
C LEU A 27 -4.01 -1.91 -8.52
N LEU A 28 -3.02 -2.72 -8.15
CA LEU A 28 -2.42 -2.67 -6.81
C LEU A 28 -1.55 -1.42 -6.59
N ALA A 29 -1.17 -0.68 -7.64
CA ALA A 29 -0.60 0.66 -7.49
C ALA A 29 -1.66 1.73 -7.16
N ARG A 30 -2.91 1.51 -7.57
CA ARG A 30 -4.05 2.39 -7.28
C ARG A 30 -4.72 2.06 -5.95
N TRP A 31 -4.83 0.77 -5.61
CA TRP A 31 -5.36 0.28 -4.34
C TRP A 31 -4.32 -0.64 -3.68
N PRO A 32 -3.22 -0.07 -3.15
CA PRO A 32 -2.16 -0.87 -2.58
C PRO A 32 -2.58 -1.54 -1.28
N LEU A 33 -2.06 -2.75 -1.05
CA LEU A 33 -2.41 -3.55 0.13
C LEU A 33 -2.11 -2.81 1.45
N HIS A 34 -1.00 -2.05 1.51
CA HIS A 34 -0.62 -1.24 2.69
C HIS A 34 -1.52 -0.04 2.98
N ALA A 35 -2.40 0.34 2.04
CA ALA A 35 -3.35 1.41 2.29
C ALA A 35 -4.56 0.95 3.09
N SER A 36 -4.84 -0.36 3.19
CA SER A 36 -6.06 -0.89 3.80
C SER A 36 -5.93 -1.29 5.28
N PHE A 37 -4.77 -1.08 5.90
CA PHE A 37 -4.49 -1.40 7.30
C PHE A 37 -3.30 -0.59 7.82
N ASP A 38 -3.00 -0.67 9.11
CA ASP A 38 -1.88 0.02 9.74
C ASP A 38 -0.91 -0.91 10.50
N PRO A 39 0.23 -1.31 9.88
CA PRO A 39 1.22 -2.18 10.52
C PRO A 39 1.90 -1.52 11.72
N LEU A 40 2.02 -0.18 11.71
CA LEU A 40 2.55 0.58 12.83
C LEU A 40 1.60 0.62 14.04
N PHE A 41 0.34 0.23 13.81
CA PHE A 41 -0.67 0.01 14.84
C PHE A 41 -0.85 -1.49 15.19
N GLY A 42 0.01 -2.36 14.65
CA GLY A 42 -0.03 -3.80 14.93
C GLY A 42 -1.01 -4.60 14.08
N GLN A 43 -1.59 -4.00 13.02
CA GLN A 43 -2.46 -4.74 12.10
C GLN A 43 -1.64 -5.60 11.12
N THR A 44 -2.21 -6.74 10.73
CA THR A 44 -1.60 -7.69 9.78
C THR A 44 -2.46 -7.75 8.53
N PRO A 45 -1.89 -7.74 7.31
CA PRO A 45 -2.68 -7.80 6.09
C PRO A 45 -3.35 -9.17 5.93
N HIS A 46 -4.56 -9.15 5.39
CA HIS A 46 -5.27 -10.34 4.97
C HIS A 46 -5.99 -10.07 3.64
N LEU A 47 -5.45 -10.67 2.57
CA LEU A 47 -6.07 -10.63 1.24
C LEU A 47 -7.03 -11.82 1.08
N LEU A 48 -8.29 -11.55 0.75
CA LEU A 48 -9.24 -12.57 0.33
C LEU A 48 -9.45 -12.47 -1.18
N LEU A 49 -9.22 -13.56 -1.90
CA LEU A 49 -9.41 -13.64 -3.35
C LEU A 49 -10.50 -14.68 -3.66
N ALA A 50 -11.62 -14.23 -4.22
CA ALA A 50 -12.78 -15.06 -4.52
C ALA A 50 -12.93 -15.27 -6.03
N GLY A 51 -12.74 -16.51 -6.47
CA GLY A 51 -12.70 -16.89 -7.88
C GLY A 51 -11.29 -16.84 -8.47
N LEU A 52 -11.09 -17.60 -9.54
CA LEU A 52 -9.81 -17.76 -10.23
C LEU A 52 -9.86 -17.33 -11.71
N ALA A 53 -10.93 -16.65 -12.12
CA ALA A 53 -11.02 -16.08 -13.47
C ALA A 53 -9.92 -15.03 -13.68
N ALA A 54 -9.47 -14.83 -14.91
CA ALA A 54 -8.42 -13.87 -15.19
C ALA A 54 -8.85 -12.46 -14.73
N PRO A 55 -7.97 -11.68 -14.08
CA PRO A 55 -6.54 -11.90 -13.86
C PRO A 55 -6.19 -12.33 -12.41
N ALA A 56 -7.03 -13.14 -11.75
CA ALA A 56 -6.85 -13.58 -10.35
C ALA A 56 -5.43 -14.03 -9.98
N TRP A 57 -4.80 -14.85 -10.84
CA TRP A 57 -3.43 -15.33 -10.60
C TRP A 57 -2.41 -14.20 -10.65
N ALA A 58 -2.53 -13.24 -11.57
CA ALA A 58 -1.64 -12.08 -11.61
C ALA A 58 -1.79 -11.20 -10.35
N TYR A 59 -3.01 -11.06 -9.81
CA TYR A 59 -3.22 -10.41 -8.52
C TYR A 59 -2.53 -11.14 -7.38
N LEU A 60 -2.67 -12.47 -7.32
CA LEU A 60 -2.02 -13.27 -6.29
C LEU A 60 -0.49 -13.17 -6.39
N ASP A 61 0.06 -13.35 -7.59
CA ASP A 61 1.50 -13.26 -7.85
C ASP A 61 2.06 -11.91 -7.35
N GLN A 62 1.43 -10.80 -7.76
CA GLN A 62 1.84 -9.47 -7.35
C GLN A 62 1.67 -9.25 -5.83
N ALA A 63 0.56 -9.72 -5.25
CA ALA A 63 0.30 -9.57 -3.83
C ALA A 63 1.36 -10.28 -2.98
N LEU A 64 1.67 -11.54 -3.30
CA LEU A 64 2.65 -12.38 -2.60
C LEU A 64 4.05 -11.73 -2.54
N GLN A 65 4.39 -10.91 -3.52
CA GLN A 65 5.67 -10.21 -3.59
C GLN A 65 5.74 -8.95 -2.73
N ILE A 66 4.59 -8.32 -2.44
CA ILE A 66 4.53 -7.01 -1.76
C ILE A 66 3.87 -7.06 -0.38
N LEU A 67 3.47 -8.24 0.10
CA LEU A 67 2.71 -8.40 1.35
C LEU A 67 3.56 -8.48 2.64
N THR A 68 4.86 -8.18 2.54
CA THR A 68 5.78 -8.13 3.69
C THR A 68 5.81 -6.73 4.30
N TYR A 69 5.31 -6.59 5.54
CA TYR A 69 5.16 -5.29 6.23
C TYR A 69 5.65 -5.29 7.68
N GLY A 70 6.12 -6.43 8.19
CA GLY A 70 6.51 -6.59 9.58
C GLY A 70 6.80 -8.04 9.94
N GLN A 71 6.83 -8.33 11.23
CA GLN A 71 7.13 -9.67 11.74
C GLN A 71 5.94 -10.63 11.70
N ALA A 72 4.71 -10.10 11.67
CA ALA A 72 3.52 -10.93 11.61
C ALA A 72 3.39 -11.56 10.22
N LEU A 73 3.04 -12.86 10.18
CA LEU A 73 2.84 -13.57 8.93
C LEU A 73 1.54 -13.07 8.28
N PRO A 74 1.60 -12.50 7.07
CA PRO A 74 0.43 -12.07 6.32
C PRO A 74 -0.49 -13.26 5.98
N ALA A 75 -1.79 -13.01 5.79
CA ALA A 75 -2.76 -14.03 5.44
C ALA A 75 -3.29 -13.86 4.01
N VAL A 76 -3.49 -14.97 3.31
CA VAL A 76 -4.17 -15.00 2.02
C VAL A 76 -5.19 -16.14 2.01
N THR A 77 -6.46 -15.79 1.77
CA THR A 77 -7.56 -16.76 1.65
C THR A 77 -8.06 -16.79 0.21
N LEU A 78 -8.00 -17.95 -0.43
CA LEU A 78 -8.54 -18.19 -1.76
C LEU A 78 -9.86 -18.95 -1.67
N LEU A 79 -10.92 -18.38 -2.21
CA LEU A 79 -12.20 -19.05 -2.39
C LEU A 79 -12.33 -19.50 -3.84
N CYS A 80 -12.46 -20.80 -4.08
CA CYS A 80 -12.45 -21.37 -5.43
C CYS A 80 -13.39 -22.56 -5.56
N ALA A 81 -13.67 -23.00 -6.79
CA ALA A 81 -14.56 -24.13 -7.04
C ALA A 81 -14.00 -25.46 -6.51
N ASP A 82 -12.68 -25.68 -6.64
CA ASP A 82 -11.98 -26.86 -6.13
C ASP A 82 -10.79 -26.41 -5.25
N ALA A 83 -11.03 -26.39 -3.94
CA ALA A 83 -10.04 -25.97 -2.95
C ALA A 83 -8.83 -26.91 -2.88
N ALA A 84 -9.03 -28.22 -3.07
CA ALA A 84 -7.96 -29.21 -2.97
C ALA A 84 -7.02 -29.15 -4.18
N ALA A 85 -7.59 -29.06 -5.39
CA ALA A 85 -6.80 -28.87 -6.60
C ALA A 85 -6.06 -27.52 -6.58
N THR A 86 -6.72 -26.45 -6.12
CA THR A 86 -6.09 -25.12 -6.00
C THR A 86 -4.93 -25.13 -5.01
N ALA A 87 -5.08 -25.79 -3.86
CA ALA A 87 -3.99 -25.95 -2.89
C ALA A 87 -2.78 -26.69 -3.49
N THR A 88 -3.02 -27.70 -4.33
CA THR A 88 -1.95 -28.44 -5.03
C THR A 88 -1.22 -27.56 -6.05
N THR A 89 -1.96 -26.76 -6.81
CA THR A 89 -1.40 -25.77 -7.74
C THR A 89 -0.56 -24.73 -7.01
N LEU A 90 -1.05 -24.21 -5.87
CA LEU A 90 -0.29 -23.26 -5.05
C LEU A 90 0.99 -23.88 -4.50
N HIS A 91 0.95 -25.12 -4.02
CA HIS A 91 2.14 -25.80 -3.54
C HIS A 91 3.18 -25.99 -4.65
N THR A 92 2.73 -26.30 -5.86
CA THR A 92 3.62 -26.44 -7.04
C THR A 92 4.20 -25.09 -7.47
N ARG A 93 3.37 -24.05 -7.52
CA ARG A 93 3.78 -22.70 -7.95
C ARG A 93 4.66 -22.00 -6.91
N TYR A 94 4.39 -22.26 -5.63
CA TYR A 94 5.03 -21.61 -4.48
C TYR A 94 5.48 -22.62 -3.42
N PRO A 95 6.55 -23.39 -3.68
CA PRO A 95 6.95 -24.53 -2.84
C PRO A 95 7.17 -24.21 -1.36
N HIS A 96 7.62 -22.99 -1.04
CA HIS A 96 7.90 -22.56 0.33
C HIS A 96 7.06 -21.36 0.78
N ALA A 97 5.85 -21.19 0.24
CA ALA A 97 4.96 -20.09 0.63
C ALA A 97 4.66 -20.01 2.14
N ALA A 98 4.65 -21.15 2.84
CA ALA A 98 4.42 -21.18 4.29
C ALA A 98 5.47 -20.41 5.12
N GLN A 99 6.64 -20.12 4.56
CA GLN A 99 7.66 -19.26 5.19
C GLN A 99 7.30 -17.77 5.13
N VAL A 100 6.38 -17.37 4.25
CA VAL A 100 6.13 -15.97 3.89
C VAL A 100 4.69 -15.55 4.09
N VAL A 101 3.74 -16.49 4.03
CA VAL A 101 2.31 -16.23 4.08
C VAL A 101 1.53 -17.42 4.64
N SER A 102 0.47 -17.15 5.41
CA SER A 102 -0.55 -18.14 5.75
C SER A 102 -1.56 -18.27 4.60
N LEU A 103 -1.40 -19.28 3.75
CA LEU A 103 -2.33 -19.59 2.65
C LEU A 103 -3.46 -20.52 3.09
N ARG A 104 -4.69 -20.17 2.72
CA ARG A 104 -5.90 -20.98 2.96
C ARG A 104 -6.70 -21.10 1.66
N CYS A 105 -7.16 -22.30 1.33
CA CYS A 105 -8.10 -22.54 0.24
C CYS A 105 -9.43 -23.02 0.81
N ALA A 106 -10.54 -22.48 0.32
CA ALA A 106 -11.89 -22.91 0.70
C ALA A 106 -12.84 -22.87 -0.50
N SER A 107 -14.00 -23.50 -0.36
CA SER A 107 -15.03 -23.48 -1.40
C SER A 107 -15.58 -22.08 -1.60
N LEU A 108 -15.75 -21.66 -2.85
CA LEU A 108 -16.42 -20.41 -3.23
C LEU A 108 -17.87 -20.33 -2.72
N THR A 109 -18.53 -21.47 -2.56
CA THR A 109 -19.94 -21.55 -2.14
C THR A 109 -20.12 -21.70 -0.63
N ALA A 110 -19.03 -21.87 0.12
CA ALA A 110 -19.06 -21.97 1.58
C ALA A 110 -18.69 -20.62 2.22
N PRO A 111 -19.11 -20.35 3.47
CA PRO A 111 -18.61 -19.20 4.21
C PRO A 111 -17.07 -19.24 4.32
N PRO A 112 -16.38 -18.09 4.16
CA PRO A 112 -14.93 -18.03 4.24
C PRO A 112 -14.44 -18.40 5.66
N PRO A 113 -13.32 -19.13 5.79
CA PRO A 113 -12.79 -19.56 7.08
C PRO A 113 -12.04 -18.41 7.79
N LEU A 114 -12.80 -17.51 8.42
CA LEU A 114 -12.28 -16.26 8.98
C LEU A 114 -12.00 -16.26 10.49
N THR A 115 -12.50 -17.24 11.24
CA THR A 115 -12.49 -17.24 12.72
C THR A 115 -11.10 -17.08 13.33
N ASP A 116 -10.10 -17.78 12.79
CA ASP A 116 -8.71 -17.76 13.30
C ASP A 116 -7.76 -16.98 12.37
N ALA A 117 -8.30 -16.16 11.48
CA ALA A 117 -7.53 -15.35 10.55
C ALA A 117 -7.48 -13.89 11.04
N PRO A 118 -6.42 -13.13 10.70
CA PRO A 118 -6.43 -11.69 10.86
C PRO A 118 -7.66 -11.05 10.18
N PRO A 119 -8.12 -9.87 10.62
CA PRO A 119 -9.20 -9.15 9.95
C PRO A 119 -8.90 -8.96 8.46
N VAL A 120 -9.86 -9.28 7.58
CA VAL A 120 -9.72 -9.10 6.13
C VAL A 120 -9.45 -7.62 5.83
N THR A 121 -8.39 -7.33 5.08
CA THR A 121 -8.00 -5.96 4.74
C THR A 121 -8.42 -5.58 3.32
N LEU A 122 -8.39 -6.52 2.37
CA LEU A 122 -8.81 -6.33 0.99
C LEU A 122 -9.48 -7.60 0.46
N VAL A 123 -10.56 -7.43 -0.32
CA VAL A 123 -11.19 -8.51 -1.08
C VAL A 123 -11.05 -8.24 -2.58
N LEU A 124 -10.65 -9.24 -3.34
CA LEU A 124 -10.70 -9.27 -4.81
C LEU A 124 -11.70 -10.35 -5.25
N VAL A 125 -12.68 -9.99 -6.08
CA VAL A 125 -13.64 -10.94 -6.66
C VAL A 125 -13.38 -11.04 -8.17
N CYS A 126 -13.01 -12.23 -8.62
CA CYS A 126 -12.64 -12.54 -10.00
C CYS A 126 -13.42 -13.76 -10.51
N LEU A 127 -14.63 -13.52 -11.02
CA LEU A 127 -15.48 -14.54 -11.66
C LEU A 127 -15.74 -14.15 -13.12
N ASP A 128 -15.97 -15.15 -13.98
CA ASP A 128 -16.21 -14.92 -15.41
C ASP A 128 -17.53 -14.17 -15.68
N ASP A 129 -18.54 -14.36 -14.84
CA ASP A 129 -19.83 -13.66 -14.92
C ASP A 129 -19.84 -12.44 -13.97
N PRO A 130 -19.91 -11.20 -14.49
CA PRO A 130 -19.98 -9.98 -13.68
C PRO A 130 -21.16 -9.95 -12.70
N ALA A 131 -22.32 -10.52 -13.06
CA ALA A 131 -23.49 -10.52 -12.19
C ALA A 131 -23.29 -11.46 -10.98
N ALA A 132 -22.72 -12.64 -11.24
CA ALA A 132 -22.27 -13.55 -10.18
C ALA A 132 -21.16 -12.92 -9.32
N ALA A 133 -20.19 -12.23 -9.92
CA ALA A 133 -19.12 -11.53 -9.20
C ALA A 133 -19.68 -10.49 -8.22
N TRP A 134 -20.65 -9.68 -8.67
CA TRP A 134 -21.29 -8.69 -7.82
C TRP A 134 -22.08 -9.33 -6.68
N THR A 135 -22.81 -10.41 -6.97
CA THR A 135 -23.57 -11.16 -5.96
C THR A 135 -22.65 -11.76 -4.91
N GLN A 136 -21.53 -12.35 -5.34
CA GLN A 136 -20.50 -12.90 -4.44
C GLN A 136 -19.89 -11.80 -3.57
N ALA A 137 -19.61 -10.62 -4.13
CA ALA A 137 -19.08 -9.48 -3.38
C ALA A 137 -20.00 -9.05 -2.23
N GLN A 138 -21.30 -8.96 -2.49
CA GLN A 138 -22.31 -8.61 -1.48
C GLN A 138 -22.45 -9.70 -0.40
N GLN A 139 -22.42 -10.98 -0.78
CA GLN A 139 -22.42 -12.09 0.17
C GLN A 139 -21.17 -12.07 1.07
N LEU A 140 -19.99 -11.84 0.49
CA LEU A 140 -18.74 -11.73 1.24
C LEU A 140 -18.75 -10.53 2.19
N ALA A 141 -19.28 -9.38 1.77
CA ALA A 141 -19.44 -8.22 2.64
C ALA A 141 -20.25 -8.57 3.90
N ALA A 142 -21.38 -9.27 3.73
CA ALA A 142 -22.22 -9.71 4.84
C ALA A 142 -21.53 -10.76 5.73
N GLN A 143 -20.85 -11.75 5.14
CA GLN A 143 -20.15 -12.80 5.87
C GLN A 143 -18.95 -12.27 6.67
N ILE A 144 -18.16 -11.36 6.08
CA ILE A 144 -17.04 -10.71 6.77
C ILE A 144 -17.55 -9.83 7.91
N THR A 145 -18.62 -9.05 7.66
CA THR A 145 -19.28 -8.26 8.70
C THR A 145 -19.73 -9.16 9.86
N GLN A 146 -20.39 -10.27 9.57
CA GLN A 146 -20.85 -11.20 10.59
C GLN A 146 -19.70 -11.81 11.39
N ALA A 147 -18.63 -12.25 10.71
CA ALA A 147 -17.53 -12.97 11.33
C ALA A 147 -16.52 -12.07 12.07
N GLN A 148 -16.25 -10.87 11.54
CA GLN A 148 -15.16 -10.02 11.99
C GLN A 148 -15.59 -8.60 12.38
N GLN A 149 -16.87 -8.24 12.22
CA GLN A 149 -17.44 -6.93 12.57
C GLN A 149 -16.74 -5.75 11.88
N ILE A 150 -16.34 -5.95 10.61
CA ILE A 150 -15.61 -4.97 9.82
C ILE A 150 -16.14 -4.87 8.38
N SER A 151 -15.79 -3.78 7.69
CA SER A 151 -16.14 -3.54 6.28
C SER A 151 -14.90 -3.23 5.41
N PRO A 152 -14.16 -4.26 4.95
CA PRO A 152 -13.01 -4.07 4.07
C PRO A 152 -13.42 -3.55 2.69
N LEU A 153 -12.46 -2.98 1.95
CA LEU A 153 -12.66 -2.66 0.54
C LEU A 153 -12.81 -3.97 -0.26
N ILE A 154 -13.83 -4.02 -1.11
CA ILE A 154 -14.09 -5.15 -2.02
C ILE A 154 -13.99 -4.65 -3.45
N LEU A 155 -13.07 -5.22 -4.21
CA LEU A 155 -12.85 -4.89 -5.61
C LEU A 155 -13.41 -6.02 -6.47
N VAL A 156 -14.35 -5.70 -7.36
CA VAL A 156 -15.01 -6.65 -8.26
C VAL A 156 -14.44 -6.47 -9.66
N GLU A 157 -13.70 -7.46 -10.14
CA GLU A 157 -13.14 -7.47 -11.49
C GLU A 157 -14.26 -7.71 -12.51
N LEU A 158 -14.42 -6.77 -13.44
CA LEU A 158 -15.43 -6.83 -14.49
C LEU A 158 -14.86 -7.26 -15.86
N GLY A 159 -13.55 -7.43 -15.98
CA GLY A 159 -12.87 -7.82 -17.21
C GLY A 159 -12.72 -6.67 -18.22
N GLU A 160 -12.40 -7.02 -19.47
CA GLU A 160 -12.05 -6.05 -20.52
C GLU A 160 -13.26 -5.28 -21.09
N HIS A 161 -14.45 -5.87 -21.02
CA HIS A 161 -15.68 -5.31 -21.60
C HIS A 161 -16.51 -4.47 -20.62
N ALA A 162 -16.00 -4.24 -19.41
CA ALA A 162 -16.65 -3.39 -18.42
C ALA A 162 -16.79 -1.96 -18.98
N THR A 163 -17.98 -1.36 -18.95
CA THR A 163 -18.14 0.07 -19.20
C THR A 163 -18.45 0.77 -17.89
N ALA A 164 -18.09 2.04 -17.73
CA ALA A 164 -18.40 2.81 -16.52
C ALA A 164 -19.92 2.85 -16.22
N ASP A 165 -20.75 2.62 -17.24
CA ASP A 165 -22.21 2.62 -17.14
C ASP A 165 -22.82 1.26 -16.72
N CYS A 166 -22.06 0.16 -16.76
CA CYS A 166 -22.60 -1.17 -16.39
C CYS A 166 -22.38 -1.53 -14.91
N ALA A 167 -21.60 -0.74 -14.18
CA ALA A 167 -21.25 -0.99 -12.79
C ALA A 167 -22.08 -0.13 -11.83
N PRO A 168 -22.55 -0.69 -10.69
CA PRO A 168 -23.11 0.12 -9.62
C PRO A 168 -22.10 1.18 -9.15
N ARG A 169 -22.61 2.35 -8.75
CA ARG A 169 -21.78 3.38 -8.12
C ARG A 169 -21.14 2.82 -6.86
N TRP A 170 -19.91 3.24 -6.58
CA TRP A 170 -19.22 2.86 -5.35
C TRP A 170 -20.05 3.25 -4.14
N ASP A 171 -20.23 2.29 -3.25
CA ASP A 171 -21.17 2.34 -2.14
C ASP A 171 -20.44 2.59 -0.80
N GLY A 172 -19.12 2.80 -0.87
CA GLY A 172 -18.19 2.93 0.25
C GLY A 172 -17.44 1.64 0.55
N GLN A 173 -17.92 0.47 0.10
CA GLN A 173 -17.33 -0.84 0.34
C GLN A 173 -16.97 -1.59 -0.94
N VAL A 174 -17.92 -1.77 -1.85
CA VAL A 174 -17.83 -2.59 -3.04
C VAL A 174 -17.63 -1.70 -4.27
N LEU A 175 -16.50 -1.87 -4.93
CA LEU A 175 -16.07 -1.09 -6.07
C LEU A 175 -15.82 -1.99 -7.28
N ALA A 176 -16.45 -1.66 -8.40
CA ALA A 176 -16.11 -2.28 -9.68
C ALA A 176 -14.76 -1.79 -10.20
N VAL A 177 -13.95 -2.71 -10.71
CA VAL A 177 -12.65 -2.43 -11.30
C VAL A 177 -12.45 -3.22 -12.59
N SER A 178 -11.49 -2.76 -13.40
CA SER A 178 -11.00 -3.50 -14.56
C SER A 178 -9.49 -3.36 -14.62
N ALA A 179 -8.78 -4.49 -14.55
CA ALA A 179 -7.32 -4.51 -14.65
C ALA A 179 -6.85 -3.91 -15.99
N ALA A 180 -7.53 -4.28 -17.08
CA ALA A 180 -7.22 -3.85 -18.43
C ALA A 180 -7.40 -2.33 -18.60
N GLN A 181 -8.49 -1.75 -18.09
CA GLN A 181 -8.69 -0.30 -18.13
C GLN A 181 -7.72 0.44 -17.22
N THR A 182 -7.42 -0.12 -16.04
CA THR A 182 -6.49 0.50 -15.10
C THR A 182 -5.08 0.58 -15.69
N ALA A 183 -4.66 -0.42 -16.48
CA ALA A 183 -3.41 -0.41 -17.24
C ALA A 183 -3.36 0.66 -18.34
N GLN A 184 -4.51 1.21 -18.77
CA GLN A 184 -4.60 2.28 -19.77
C GLN A 184 -4.63 3.68 -19.14
N HIS A 185 -4.91 3.81 -17.84
CA HIS A 185 -5.18 5.09 -17.16
C HIS A 185 -4.01 5.59 -16.27
N ALA A 186 -4.26 6.63 -15.47
CA ALA A 186 -3.26 7.30 -14.62
C ALA A 186 -2.51 6.37 -13.65
N ALA A 187 -3.14 5.30 -13.17
CA ALA A 187 -2.50 4.29 -12.32
C ALA A 187 -1.34 3.57 -13.06
N ALA A 188 -1.47 3.39 -14.37
CA ALA A 188 -0.39 2.89 -15.20
C ALA A 188 0.83 3.81 -15.20
N ARG A 189 0.70 5.11 -14.91
CA ARG A 189 1.86 6.00 -14.74
C ARG A 189 2.71 5.59 -13.54
N ARG A 190 2.09 5.24 -12.41
CA ARG A 190 2.81 4.74 -11.22
C ARG A 190 3.47 3.39 -11.49
N ALA A 191 2.76 2.48 -12.17
CA ALA A 191 3.35 1.20 -12.58
C ALA A 191 4.53 1.36 -13.55
N ARG A 192 4.44 2.31 -14.50
CA ARG A 192 5.56 2.65 -15.42
C ARG A 192 6.74 3.26 -14.67
N LEU A 193 6.48 4.19 -13.74
CA LEU A 193 7.48 4.75 -12.85
C LEU A 193 8.20 3.64 -12.05
N SER A 194 7.47 2.69 -11.48
CA SER A 194 8.10 1.53 -10.82
C SER A 194 8.98 0.72 -11.78
N ASP A 195 8.61 0.59 -13.06
CA ASP A 195 9.45 -0.10 -14.06
C ASP A 195 10.73 0.67 -14.39
N ASP A 196 10.69 2.00 -14.41
CA ASP A 196 11.87 2.84 -14.60
C ASP A 196 12.79 2.80 -13.37
N ILE A 197 12.22 2.82 -12.16
CA ILE A 197 12.96 2.58 -10.91
C ILE A 197 13.59 1.19 -10.91
N ALA A 198 12.88 0.16 -11.39
CA ALA A 198 13.41 -1.21 -11.49
C ALA A 198 14.64 -1.30 -12.41
N ARG A 199 14.65 -0.55 -13.53
CA ARG A 199 15.83 -0.47 -14.39
C ARG A 199 17.00 0.19 -13.68
N THR A 200 16.73 1.29 -12.97
CA THR A 200 17.76 2.02 -12.20
C THR A 200 18.37 1.13 -11.10
N ILE A 201 17.53 0.36 -10.40
CA ILE A 201 17.96 -0.66 -9.43
C ILE A 201 18.90 -1.67 -10.09
N HIS A 202 18.52 -2.20 -11.25
CA HIS A 202 19.31 -3.19 -11.96
C HIS A 202 20.64 -2.64 -12.48
N GLU A 203 20.64 -1.42 -13.02
CA GLU A 203 21.84 -0.72 -13.46
C GLU A 203 22.82 -0.53 -12.29
N HIS A 204 22.32 -0.12 -11.13
CA HIS A 204 23.14 0.01 -9.92
C HIS A 204 23.73 -1.34 -9.46
N TYR A 205 22.94 -2.42 -9.53
CA TYR A 205 23.42 -3.78 -9.26
C TYR A 205 24.56 -4.17 -10.21
N ARG A 206 24.40 -3.90 -11.51
CA ARG A 206 25.44 -4.17 -12.52
C ARG A 206 26.71 -3.38 -12.22
N ASP A 207 26.61 -2.07 -12.02
CA ASP A 207 27.76 -1.21 -11.75
C ASP A 207 28.55 -1.69 -10.52
N THR A 208 27.83 -2.09 -9.46
CA THR A 208 28.44 -2.62 -8.24
C THR A 208 29.21 -3.91 -8.50
N PHE A 209 28.62 -4.85 -9.25
CA PHE A 209 29.26 -6.14 -9.51
C PHE A 209 30.36 -6.05 -10.57
N GLU A 210 30.21 -5.21 -11.59
CA GLU A 210 31.27 -4.91 -12.57
C GLU A 210 32.49 -4.29 -11.86
N ALA A 211 32.28 -3.37 -10.91
CA ALA A 211 33.35 -2.81 -10.08
C ALA A 211 34.05 -3.85 -9.18
N LEU A 212 33.37 -4.95 -8.84
CA LEU A 212 33.93 -6.11 -8.12
C LEU A 212 34.55 -7.16 -9.06
N GLY A 213 34.70 -6.87 -10.36
CA GLY A 213 35.29 -7.76 -11.35
C GLY A 213 34.32 -8.77 -11.96
N GLY A 214 33.01 -8.57 -11.81
CA GLY A 214 31.98 -9.35 -12.47
C GLY A 214 31.97 -9.11 -13.98
N ASP A 215 31.75 -10.19 -14.74
CA ASP A 215 31.71 -10.16 -16.20
C ASP A 215 30.30 -10.52 -16.73
N PRO A 216 29.63 -9.58 -17.43
CA PRO A 216 28.33 -9.81 -18.07
C PRO A 216 28.30 -10.95 -19.11
N GLU A 217 29.44 -11.28 -19.73
CA GLU A 217 29.50 -12.36 -20.73
C GLU A 217 29.35 -13.74 -20.08
N THR A 218 29.79 -13.88 -18.82
CA THR A 218 29.77 -15.14 -18.08
C THR A 218 28.67 -15.19 -17.01
N THR A 219 28.12 -14.05 -16.60
CA THR A 219 27.12 -13.95 -15.53
C THR A 219 25.81 -13.37 -16.05
N SER A 220 24.78 -14.22 -16.22
CA SER A 220 23.48 -13.81 -16.76
C SER A 220 22.76 -12.72 -15.96
N ALA A 221 23.01 -12.64 -14.65
CA ALA A 221 22.48 -11.59 -13.76
C ALA A 221 23.05 -10.19 -14.06
N LEU A 222 24.18 -10.09 -14.77
CA LEU A 222 24.85 -8.83 -15.09
C LEU A 222 24.54 -8.32 -16.50
N GLN A 223 23.69 -9.03 -17.26
CA GLN A 223 23.28 -8.59 -18.58
C GLN A 223 22.47 -7.29 -18.55
N ALA A 224 22.53 -6.51 -19.64
CA ALA A 224 21.72 -5.30 -19.80
C ALA A 224 20.22 -5.62 -19.76
N TRP A 225 19.39 -4.65 -19.35
CA TRP A 225 17.95 -4.84 -19.12
C TRP A 225 17.21 -5.53 -20.28
N ALA A 226 17.54 -5.18 -21.52
CA ALA A 226 16.91 -5.72 -22.72
C ALA A 226 17.13 -7.24 -22.88
N SER A 227 18.30 -7.75 -22.48
CA SER A 227 18.65 -9.17 -22.56
C SER A 227 18.57 -9.90 -21.21
N LEU A 228 18.36 -9.16 -20.10
CA LEU A 228 18.31 -9.70 -18.76
C LEU A 228 17.22 -10.79 -18.63
N PRO A 229 17.52 -11.98 -18.08
CA PRO A 229 16.49 -12.99 -17.83
C PRO A 229 15.34 -12.46 -16.95
N ASP A 230 14.11 -12.93 -17.21
CA ASP A 230 12.90 -12.42 -16.54
C ASP A 230 12.97 -12.53 -15.03
N THR A 231 13.57 -13.59 -14.48
CA THR A 231 13.73 -13.73 -13.02
C THR A 231 14.43 -12.53 -12.38
N TYR A 232 15.46 -11.96 -13.02
CA TYR A 232 16.19 -10.79 -12.49
C TYR A 232 15.45 -9.47 -12.77
N ARG A 233 14.75 -9.38 -13.92
CA ARG A 233 13.84 -8.25 -14.18
C ARG A 233 12.74 -8.18 -13.12
N GLN A 234 12.15 -9.32 -12.80
CA GLN A 234 11.10 -9.42 -11.78
C GLN A 234 11.65 -9.10 -10.39
N ALA A 235 12.83 -9.61 -10.01
CA ALA A 235 13.47 -9.25 -8.74
C ALA A 235 13.62 -7.72 -8.57
N SER A 236 14.06 -7.03 -9.63
CA SER A 236 14.19 -5.57 -9.63
C SER A 236 12.83 -4.85 -9.56
N ARG A 237 11.82 -5.36 -10.26
CA ARG A 237 10.43 -4.85 -10.21
C ARG A 237 9.81 -5.01 -8.82
N HIS A 238 10.01 -6.16 -8.17
CA HIS A 238 9.48 -6.39 -6.83
C HIS A 238 10.11 -5.43 -5.82
N GLN A 239 11.42 -5.17 -5.93
CA GLN A 239 12.08 -4.18 -5.08
C GLN A 239 11.51 -2.78 -5.33
N ALA A 240 11.29 -2.39 -6.58
CA ALA A 240 10.69 -1.10 -6.96
C ALA A 240 9.24 -0.97 -6.47
N ASP A 241 8.41 -1.99 -6.67
CA ASP A 241 7.00 -1.99 -6.28
C ASP A 241 6.83 -1.91 -4.75
N HIS A 242 7.76 -2.52 -4.00
CA HIS A 242 7.76 -2.47 -2.54
C HIS A 242 8.28 -1.16 -1.94
N LEU A 243 8.90 -0.28 -2.74
CA LEU A 243 9.36 1.05 -2.29
C LEU A 243 8.23 1.82 -1.61
N TRP A 244 7.04 1.79 -2.21
CA TRP A 244 5.87 2.51 -1.73
C TRP A 244 5.40 2.02 -0.36
N ALA A 245 5.42 0.70 -0.16
CA ALA A 245 5.15 0.09 1.14
C ALA A 245 6.15 0.57 2.19
N LYS A 246 7.44 0.60 1.87
CA LYS A 246 8.48 1.07 2.80
C LYS A 246 8.27 2.51 3.24
N LEU A 247 7.89 3.40 2.32
CA LEU A 247 7.56 4.79 2.68
C LEU A 247 6.38 4.84 3.67
N ALA A 248 5.31 4.09 3.39
CA ALA A 248 4.16 4.00 4.30
C ALA A 248 4.51 3.43 5.69
N LEU A 249 5.47 2.50 5.77
CA LEU A 249 5.96 1.90 7.03
C LEU A 249 6.76 2.82 7.94
N ILE A 250 7.07 4.03 7.48
CA ILE A 250 7.74 5.08 8.25
C ILE A 250 6.99 6.41 8.14
N ASP A 251 5.69 6.37 7.83
CA ASP A 251 4.83 7.54 7.67
C ASP A 251 5.43 8.60 6.74
N CYS A 252 6.00 8.15 5.61
CA CYS A 252 6.55 9.00 4.56
C CYS A 252 5.77 8.84 3.25
N LEU A 253 5.89 9.84 2.37
CA LEU A 253 5.42 9.77 0.99
C LEU A 253 6.46 10.33 0.03
N ALA A 254 6.32 9.95 -1.24
CA ALA A 254 7.03 10.63 -2.31
C ALA A 254 6.26 11.89 -2.74
N VAL A 255 7.00 12.97 -2.92
CA VAL A 255 6.50 14.26 -3.43
C VAL A 255 7.41 14.70 -4.58
N PRO A 256 7.01 15.68 -5.40
CA PRO A 256 7.95 16.34 -6.31
C PRO A 256 9.25 16.76 -5.59
N ASP A 257 10.40 16.51 -6.22
CA ASP A 257 11.72 16.75 -5.59
C ASP A 257 11.97 18.22 -5.24
N ASP A 258 11.41 19.15 -6.01
CA ASP A 258 11.50 20.60 -5.76
C ASP A 258 10.75 21.05 -4.50
N GLU A 259 9.89 20.20 -3.94
CA GLU A 259 9.26 20.43 -2.64
C GLU A 259 10.16 20.05 -1.45
N VAL A 260 11.30 19.36 -1.69
CA VAL A 260 12.14 18.78 -0.63
C VAL A 260 13.47 19.54 -0.50
N GLU A 261 13.67 20.20 0.62
CA GLU A 261 14.95 20.86 0.93
C GLU A 261 16.01 19.84 1.37
N ALA A 262 15.66 18.95 2.30
CA ALA A 262 16.52 17.87 2.77
C ALA A 262 15.69 16.73 3.36
N PHE A 263 16.13 15.49 3.11
CA PHE A 263 15.58 14.31 3.77
C PHE A 263 16.69 13.33 4.11
N ALA A 264 16.65 12.80 5.34
CA ALA A 264 17.50 11.71 5.77
C ALA A 264 16.68 10.74 6.62
N PHE A 265 16.93 9.45 6.44
CA PHE A 265 16.42 8.42 7.36
C PHE A 265 17.20 8.47 8.68
N SER A 266 16.50 8.37 9.80
CA SER A 266 17.09 8.07 11.10
C SER A 266 17.65 6.64 11.12
N SER A 267 18.60 6.37 12.00
CA SER A 267 19.16 5.02 12.17
C SER A 267 18.09 3.97 12.47
N LEU A 268 17.05 4.33 13.24
CA LEU A 268 15.95 3.45 13.56
C LEU A 268 15.06 3.14 12.35
N GLU A 269 14.76 4.14 11.51
CA GLU A 269 14.03 3.93 10.25
C GLU A 269 14.85 3.03 9.30
N VAL A 270 16.17 3.23 9.22
CA VAL A 270 17.05 2.39 8.39
C VAL A 270 17.01 0.93 8.86
N GLU A 271 17.22 0.65 10.15
CA GLU A 271 17.16 -0.73 10.66
C GLU A 271 15.79 -1.36 10.44
N ARG A 272 14.71 -0.60 10.71
CA ARG A 272 13.35 -1.09 10.52
C ARG A 272 13.11 -1.48 9.07
N LEU A 273 13.43 -0.60 8.13
CA LEU A 273 13.22 -0.88 6.72
C LEU A 273 14.19 -1.92 6.16
N ALA A 274 15.37 -2.11 6.76
CA ALA A 274 16.31 -3.15 6.36
C ALA A 274 15.77 -4.55 6.71
N VAL A 275 15.15 -4.71 7.88
CA VAL A 275 14.43 -5.95 8.23
C VAL A 275 13.34 -6.26 7.18
N ILE A 276 12.59 -5.24 6.78
CA ILE A 276 11.50 -5.36 5.80
C ILE A 276 12.05 -5.70 4.42
N GLU A 277 13.15 -5.08 4.01
CA GLU A 277 13.81 -5.36 2.73
C GLU A 277 14.34 -6.80 2.67
N HIS A 278 14.94 -7.28 3.76
CA HIS A 278 15.38 -8.67 3.87
C HIS A 278 14.22 -9.65 3.78
N GLN A 279 13.11 -9.37 4.49
CA GLN A 279 11.91 -10.20 4.43
C GLN A 279 11.31 -10.23 3.01
N ARG A 280 11.26 -9.08 2.31
CA ARG A 280 10.81 -9.00 0.92
C ARG A 280 11.71 -9.83 0.00
N TRP A 281 13.03 -9.69 0.12
CA TRP A 281 13.99 -10.49 -0.66
C TRP A 281 13.84 -11.99 -0.38
N ALA A 282 13.78 -12.37 0.90
CA ALA A 282 13.60 -13.76 1.30
C ALA A 282 12.26 -14.31 0.80
N ALA A 283 11.20 -13.51 0.81
CA ALA A 283 9.90 -13.92 0.31
C ALA A 283 9.94 -14.29 -1.17
N GLU A 284 10.56 -13.46 -2.00
CA GLU A 284 10.79 -13.75 -3.42
C GLU A 284 11.52 -15.09 -3.61
N ARG A 285 12.57 -15.33 -2.82
CA ARG A 285 13.37 -16.56 -2.88
C ARG A 285 12.55 -17.79 -2.47
N TYR A 286 11.85 -17.75 -1.33
CA TYR A 286 11.03 -18.87 -0.87
C TYR A 286 9.89 -19.19 -1.84
N LEU A 287 9.23 -18.17 -2.39
CA LEU A 287 8.17 -18.35 -3.39
C LEU A 287 8.71 -19.01 -4.67
N ASP A 288 9.94 -18.69 -5.08
CA ASP A 288 10.64 -19.34 -6.21
C ASP A 288 11.22 -20.73 -5.85
N GLY A 289 11.03 -21.22 -4.62
CA GLY A 289 11.49 -22.55 -4.20
C GLY A 289 12.93 -22.60 -3.69
N TRP A 290 13.50 -21.46 -3.29
CA TRP A 290 14.80 -21.45 -2.63
C TRP A 290 14.70 -21.88 -1.17
N THR A 291 15.76 -22.52 -0.69
CA THR A 291 15.88 -22.99 0.70
C THR A 291 17.19 -22.52 1.34
N TYR A 292 17.20 -22.50 2.67
CA TYR A 292 18.42 -22.27 3.42
C TYR A 292 19.43 -23.41 3.22
N ALA A 293 20.69 -23.05 3.00
CA ALA A 293 21.83 -23.94 3.17
C ALA A 293 23.07 -23.10 3.52
N PRO A 294 24.07 -23.63 4.24
CA PRO A 294 25.25 -22.88 4.66
C PRO A 294 26.09 -22.35 3.48
N GLU A 295 25.96 -22.96 2.30
CA GLU A 295 26.64 -22.55 1.08
C GLU A 295 25.62 -22.24 -0.03
N ARG A 296 25.93 -21.24 -0.85
CA ARG A 296 25.07 -20.87 -1.98
C ARG A 296 25.21 -21.88 -3.09
N ASN A 297 24.10 -22.43 -3.55
CA ASN A 297 24.03 -23.30 -4.73
C ASN A 297 22.83 -22.92 -5.60
N ASN A 298 23.08 -22.24 -6.72
CA ASN A 298 22.00 -21.78 -7.59
C ASN A 298 21.25 -22.94 -8.29
N ALA A 299 21.94 -24.05 -8.59
CA ALA A 299 21.32 -25.20 -9.26
C ALA A 299 20.32 -25.92 -8.35
N LEU A 300 20.61 -25.97 -7.05
CA LEU A 300 19.72 -26.52 -6.01
C LEU A 300 18.82 -25.45 -5.37
N LYS A 301 18.87 -24.20 -5.84
CA LYS A 301 18.19 -23.04 -5.24
C LYS A 301 18.44 -22.92 -3.72
N GLN A 302 19.71 -22.88 -3.32
CA GLN A 302 20.11 -22.76 -1.93
C GLN A 302 20.86 -21.46 -1.66
N HIS A 303 20.55 -20.79 -0.54
CA HIS A 303 21.19 -19.53 -0.16
C HIS A 303 21.43 -19.43 1.36
N PRO A 304 22.63 -18.99 1.83
CA PRO A 304 22.95 -18.89 3.26
C PRO A 304 22.18 -17.79 3.99
N ASP A 305 21.87 -16.69 3.29
CA ASP A 305 21.17 -15.56 3.92
C ASP A 305 19.65 -15.82 4.10
N LEU A 306 19.11 -17.01 3.76
CA LEU A 306 17.71 -17.38 4.04
C LEU A 306 17.49 -17.78 5.51
N ILE A 307 17.86 -16.85 6.39
CA ILE A 307 17.72 -16.90 7.85
C ILE A 307 17.09 -15.59 8.35
N PRO A 308 16.60 -15.53 9.60
CA PRO A 308 16.07 -14.27 10.14
C PRO A 308 17.11 -13.13 10.09
N TYR A 309 16.66 -11.90 9.80
CA TYR A 309 17.53 -10.72 9.69
C TYR A 309 18.47 -10.54 10.90
N ALA A 310 17.95 -10.80 12.11
CA ALA A 310 18.72 -10.70 13.35
C ALA A 310 19.92 -11.68 13.41
N ALA A 311 19.87 -12.78 12.66
CA ALA A 311 20.92 -13.79 12.59
C ALA A 311 21.93 -13.54 11.45
N LEU A 312 21.69 -12.55 10.59
CA LEU A 312 22.67 -12.14 9.58
C LEU A 312 23.91 -11.54 10.25
N ASN A 313 25.06 -11.71 9.61
CA ASN A 313 26.25 -10.92 9.93
C ASN A 313 26.07 -9.47 9.46
N GLU A 314 26.93 -8.56 9.92
CA GLU A 314 26.80 -7.14 9.58
C GLU A 314 26.97 -6.88 8.07
N ALA A 315 27.81 -7.64 7.37
CA ALA A 315 27.95 -7.52 5.92
C ALA A 315 26.66 -7.88 5.16
N GLY A 316 25.88 -8.84 5.67
CA GLY A 316 24.55 -9.18 5.15
C GLY A 316 23.56 -8.06 5.41
N LYS A 317 23.45 -7.60 6.67
CA LYS A 317 22.55 -6.50 7.06
C LYS A 317 22.85 -5.21 6.33
N ASP A 318 24.13 -4.93 6.04
CA ASP A 318 24.55 -3.73 5.34
C ASP A 318 24.07 -3.68 3.90
N LYS A 319 23.83 -4.82 3.24
CA LYS A 319 23.19 -4.86 1.92
C LYS A 319 21.76 -4.30 2.00
N ASP A 320 20.99 -4.73 2.98
CA ASP A 320 19.62 -4.27 3.18
C ASP A 320 19.56 -2.79 3.60
N ARG A 321 20.43 -2.38 4.54
CA ARG A 321 20.55 -0.97 4.97
C ARG A 321 20.95 -0.07 3.80
N PHE A 322 21.86 -0.54 2.95
CA PHE A 322 22.26 0.17 1.76
C PHE A 322 21.08 0.35 0.79
N ALA A 323 20.35 -0.73 0.49
CA ALA A 323 19.16 -0.67 -0.36
C ALA A 323 18.12 0.34 0.17
N VAL A 324 17.94 0.43 1.49
CA VAL A 324 17.07 1.42 2.13
C VAL A 324 17.58 2.85 1.94
N ARG A 325 18.86 3.11 2.23
CA ARG A 325 19.44 4.46 2.06
C ARG A 325 19.39 4.91 0.60
N HIS A 326 19.57 3.98 -0.32
CA HIS A 326 19.54 4.20 -1.76
C HIS A 326 18.14 4.61 -2.29
N LEU A 327 17.07 4.41 -1.54
CA LEU A 327 15.72 4.84 -1.94
C LEU A 327 15.65 6.33 -2.26
N THR A 328 16.36 7.17 -1.53
CA THR A 328 16.44 8.62 -1.79
C THR A 328 17.02 8.91 -3.17
N HIS A 329 18.09 8.22 -3.54
CA HIS A 329 18.72 8.35 -4.85
C HIS A 329 17.80 7.85 -5.97
N LEU A 330 17.15 6.69 -5.79
CA LEU A 330 16.23 6.12 -6.78
C LEU A 330 15.04 7.04 -7.09
N LEU A 331 14.46 7.66 -6.06
CA LEU A 331 13.35 8.60 -6.23
C LEU A 331 13.82 9.89 -6.90
N ALA A 332 14.99 10.42 -6.54
CA ALA A 332 15.54 11.63 -7.13
C ALA A 332 15.78 11.47 -8.64
N GLN A 333 16.23 10.30 -9.11
CA GLN A 333 16.36 9.99 -10.55
C GLN A 333 15.01 10.09 -11.30
N SER A 334 13.90 9.97 -10.57
CA SER A 334 12.54 10.08 -11.10
C SER A 334 11.85 11.41 -10.74
N GLN A 335 12.62 12.44 -10.36
CA GLN A 335 12.12 13.77 -9.95
C GLN A 335 11.19 13.74 -8.73
N LEU A 336 11.42 12.78 -7.83
CA LEU A 336 10.69 12.64 -6.58
C LEU A 336 11.63 12.76 -5.38
N GLY A 337 11.17 13.47 -4.35
CA GLY A 337 11.77 13.50 -3.02
C GLY A 337 10.89 12.79 -2.00
N ILE A 338 11.35 12.72 -0.75
CA ILE A 338 10.61 12.10 0.36
C ILE A 338 10.24 13.17 1.40
N LYS A 339 8.97 13.19 1.83
CA LYS A 339 8.52 13.95 3.00
C LYS A 339 7.86 13.05 4.04
N ARG A 340 8.02 13.43 5.31
CA ARG A 340 7.33 12.80 6.44
C ARG A 340 5.92 13.37 6.59
N LEU A 341 4.97 12.51 6.89
CA LEU A 341 3.61 12.90 7.27
C LEU A 341 3.59 13.44 8.69
N LEU A 342 2.87 14.51 8.93
CA LEU A 342 2.41 14.92 10.25
C LEU A 342 0.98 14.42 10.43
N ILE A 343 0.79 13.36 11.22
CA ILE A 343 -0.53 12.74 11.38
C ILE A 343 -1.35 13.53 12.40
N ILE A 344 -2.50 14.02 11.96
CA ILE A 344 -3.45 14.85 12.71
C ILE A 344 -4.73 14.05 12.89
N ALA A 345 -5.05 13.67 14.11
CA ALA A 345 -6.35 13.09 14.45
C ALA A 345 -7.41 14.20 14.49
N LEU A 346 -8.40 14.13 13.61
CA LEU A 346 -9.57 15.00 13.66
C LEU A 346 -10.72 14.21 14.26
N ASP A 347 -11.09 14.56 15.50
CA ASP A 347 -12.18 13.90 16.20
C ASP A 347 -13.55 14.32 15.66
N ASP A 348 -14.55 13.46 15.84
CA ASP A 348 -15.90 13.71 15.37
C ASP A 348 -16.60 14.74 16.27
N ALA A 349 -17.40 15.61 15.67
CA ALA A 349 -18.17 16.63 16.40
C ALA A 349 -19.69 16.50 16.13
N PRO A 350 -20.34 15.41 16.56
CA PRO A 350 -21.71 15.07 16.13
C PRO A 350 -22.77 16.10 16.53
N ASP A 351 -22.61 16.77 17.67
CA ASP A 351 -23.56 17.77 18.18
C ASP A 351 -23.25 19.19 17.69
N MET A 352 -22.22 19.35 16.86
CA MET A 352 -21.73 20.65 16.41
C MET A 352 -22.31 21.00 15.04
N THR A 353 -22.73 22.26 14.90
CA THR A 353 -23.08 22.83 13.60
C THR A 353 -22.26 24.10 13.41
N LEU A 354 -21.69 24.25 12.22
CA LEU A 354 -21.01 25.47 11.79
C LEU A 354 -21.65 25.98 10.50
N THR A 355 -21.65 27.30 10.35
CA THR A 355 -21.86 27.87 9.02
C THR A 355 -20.69 27.50 8.12
N ALA A 356 -20.90 27.49 6.80
CA ALA A 356 -19.82 27.23 5.85
C ALA A 356 -18.66 28.24 6.02
N ALA A 357 -18.96 29.49 6.35
CA ALA A 357 -17.96 30.53 6.59
C ALA A 357 -17.12 30.25 7.85
N ASP A 358 -17.76 29.84 8.94
CA ASP A 358 -17.05 29.52 10.19
C ASP A 358 -16.18 28.28 10.05
N ALA A 359 -16.69 27.23 9.39
CA ALA A 359 -15.91 26.02 9.10
C ALA A 359 -14.70 26.34 8.22
N HIS A 360 -14.89 27.20 7.21
CA HIS A 360 -13.82 27.67 6.34
C HIS A 360 -12.74 28.43 7.11
N HIS A 361 -13.13 29.43 7.89
CA HIS A 361 -12.21 30.24 8.68
C HIS A 361 -11.44 29.40 9.71
N LEU A 362 -12.13 28.47 10.38
CA LEU A 362 -11.53 27.55 11.34
C LEU A 362 -10.48 26.65 10.68
N ALA A 363 -10.85 25.97 9.59
CA ALA A 363 -9.95 25.08 8.86
C ALA A 363 -8.74 25.84 8.29
N GLN A 364 -8.96 27.03 7.73
CA GLN A 364 -7.88 27.91 7.26
C GLN A 364 -6.92 28.27 8.38
N THR A 365 -7.43 28.67 9.54
CA THR A 365 -6.60 29.01 10.71
C THR A 365 -5.78 27.80 11.17
N LEU A 366 -6.41 26.62 11.23
CA LEU A 366 -5.77 25.37 11.61
C LEU A 366 -4.63 25.02 10.66
N PHE A 367 -4.91 24.89 9.37
CA PHE A 367 -3.93 24.40 8.40
C PHE A 367 -2.86 25.43 8.07
N ALA A 368 -3.17 26.73 7.99
CA ALA A 368 -2.16 27.75 7.77
C ALA A 368 -1.10 27.74 8.88
N ARG A 369 -1.53 27.61 10.14
CA ARG A 369 -0.60 27.53 11.28
C ARG A 369 0.22 26.23 11.26
N LEU A 370 -0.39 25.09 10.96
CA LEU A 370 0.32 23.82 10.88
C LEU A 370 1.34 23.79 9.73
N THR A 371 0.96 24.23 8.54
CA THR A 371 1.87 24.31 7.38
C THR A 371 3.02 25.27 7.65
N ALA A 372 2.77 26.43 8.25
CA ALA A 372 3.84 27.37 8.62
C ALA A 372 4.78 26.79 9.68
N ARG A 373 4.27 25.95 10.59
CA ARG A 373 5.05 25.38 11.69
C ARG A 373 5.84 24.13 11.30
N TYR A 374 5.38 23.40 10.30
CA TYR A 374 5.95 22.13 9.82
C TYR A 374 6.12 22.13 8.29
N PRO A 375 6.90 23.06 7.72
CA PRO A 375 7.03 23.24 6.27
C PRO A 375 7.69 22.04 5.55
N ASP A 376 8.45 21.25 6.30
CA ASP A 376 9.14 20.02 5.90
C ASP A 376 8.25 18.77 5.97
N ARG A 377 6.99 18.92 6.41
CA ARG A 377 6.05 17.82 6.61
C ARG A 377 4.82 17.99 5.72
N VAL A 378 4.23 16.86 5.35
CA VAL A 378 2.92 16.83 4.67
C VAL A 378 1.86 16.55 5.70
N LEU A 379 0.78 17.32 5.71
CA LEU A 379 -0.30 17.11 6.67
C LEU A 379 -1.10 15.86 6.31
N GLY A 380 -1.26 14.92 7.26
CA GLY A 380 -2.09 13.73 7.12
C GLY A 380 -3.27 13.79 8.09
N ILE A 381 -4.48 14.01 7.59
CA ILE A 381 -5.69 14.13 8.42
C ILE A 381 -6.31 12.74 8.59
N ALA A 382 -6.34 12.23 9.83
CA ALA A 382 -7.04 11.03 10.20
C ALA A 382 -8.46 11.36 10.68
N SER A 383 -9.48 10.87 9.98
CA SER A 383 -10.88 11.18 10.28
C SER A 383 -11.79 10.00 9.95
N THR A 384 -12.90 9.86 10.68
CA THR A 384 -13.95 8.88 10.35
C THR A 384 -14.83 9.34 9.19
N LEU A 385 -14.79 10.65 8.90
CA LEU A 385 -15.69 11.36 7.99
C LEU A 385 -17.19 11.26 8.37
N ARG A 386 -17.57 10.74 9.54
CA ARG A 386 -18.99 10.55 9.91
C ARG A 386 -19.74 11.85 10.12
N ASP A 387 -19.07 12.87 10.68
CA ASP A 387 -19.70 14.15 10.98
C ASP A 387 -19.54 15.19 9.84
N PRO A 388 -20.53 16.07 9.60
CA PRO A 388 -20.46 17.09 8.54
C PRO A 388 -19.34 18.10 8.69
N VAL A 389 -19.01 18.52 9.92
CA VAL A 389 -17.94 19.48 10.21
C VAL A 389 -16.59 18.85 9.89
N ALA A 390 -16.31 17.61 10.32
CA ALA A 390 -15.07 16.93 9.94
C ALA A 390 -14.94 16.80 8.41
N ARG A 391 -16.02 16.45 7.69
CA ARG A 391 -15.99 16.42 6.22
C ARG A 391 -15.58 17.75 5.61
N GLN A 392 -16.15 18.86 6.09
CA GLN A 392 -15.81 20.20 5.59
C GLN A 392 -14.33 20.55 5.88
N VAL A 393 -13.87 20.31 7.11
CA VAL A 393 -12.48 20.55 7.51
C VAL A 393 -11.52 19.70 6.68
N VAL A 394 -11.81 18.41 6.49
CA VAL A 394 -11.02 17.53 5.62
C VAL A 394 -11.00 18.06 4.19
N GLN A 395 -12.16 18.40 3.61
CA GLN A 395 -12.24 18.92 2.25
C GLN A 395 -11.35 20.16 2.07
N ILE A 396 -11.45 21.13 2.99
CA ILE A 396 -10.63 22.34 2.96
C ILE A 396 -9.14 22.02 3.12
N GLY A 397 -8.78 21.08 3.99
CA GLY A 397 -7.40 20.63 4.17
C GLY A 397 -6.81 19.99 2.91
N LEU A 398 -7.59 19.15 2.22
CA LEU A 398 -7.19 18.56 0.94
C LEU A 398 -7.01 19.62 -0.14
N GLU A 399 -7.93 20.58 -0.25
CA GLU A 399 -7.94 21.60 -1.31
C GLU A 399 -6.89 22.70 -1.10
N GLN A 400 -6.72 23.19 0.13
CA GLN A 400 -5.92 24.39 0.41
C GLN A 400 -4.54 24.08 0.97
N ALA A 401 -4.42 23.02 1.77
CA ALA A 401 -3.16 22.62 2.40
C ALA A 401 -2.52 21.41 1.73
N GLN A 402 -3.13 20.90 0.65
CA GLN A 402 -2.71 19.69 -0.05
C GLN A 402 -2.49 18.52 0.93
N ALA A 403 -3.34 18.42 1.96
CA ALA A 403 -3.24 17.37 2.95
C ALA A 403 -3.51 16.00 2.31
N ARG A 404 -3.19 14.93 3.05
CA ARG A 404 -3.59 13.55 2.74
C ARG A 404 -4.64 13.11 3.74
N LEU A 405 -5.54 12.22 3.32
CA LEU A 405 -6.60 11.70 4.17
C LEU A 405 -6.30 10.26 4.57
N PHE A 406 -6.33 10.01 5.87
CA PHE A 406 -6.39 8.68 6.48
C PHE A 406 -7.83 8.47 6.92
N TRP A 407 -8.59 7.73 6.12
CA TRP A 407 -9.97 7.42 6.44
C TRP A 407 -10.02 6.26 7.43
N LEU A 408 -10.50 6.53 8.64
CA LEU A 408 -10.70 5.53 9.68
C LEU A 408 -12.12 4.96 9.61
N VAL A 409 -12.25 3.64 9.61
CA VAL A 409 -13.52 2.92 9.51
C VAL A 409 -13.73 2.11 10.80
N PRO A 410 -14.21 2.73 11.89
CA PRO A 410 -14.38 2.07 13.19
C PRO A 410 -15.64 1.20 13.29
N GLU A 411 -16.59 1.37 12.39
CA GLU A 411 -17.88 0.70 12.43
C GLU A 411 -18.18 0.05 11.09
N VAL A 412 -19.02 -0.98 11.15
CA VAL A 412 -19.59 -1.61 9.96
C VAL A 412 -20.40 -0.56 9.18
N MET A 413 -20.16 -0.45 7.88
CA MET A 413 -20.96 0.43 7.02
C MET A 413 -22.34 -0.18 6.78
N ASN A 414 -23.42 0.50 7.20
CA ASN A 414 -24.78 -0.03 7.06
C ASN A 414 -25.86 1.09 7.01
N PRO A 415 -26.67 1.25 5.94
CA PRO A 415 -26.51 0.80 4.55
C PRO A 415 -25.54 1.74 3.77
N PRO A 416 -25.13 1.36 2.53
CA PRO A 416 -24.12 2.09 1.76
C PRO A 416 -24.39 3.59 1.63
N LEU A 417 -23.30 4.36 1.64
CA LEU A 417 -23.37 5.80 1.85
C LEU A 417 -23.87 6.49 0.59
N THR A 418 -25.04 7.12 0.66
CA THR A 418 -25.67 7.84 -0.46
C THR A 418 -25.18 9.28 -0.60
N HIS A 419 -24.40 9.78 0.38
CA HIS A 419 -23.94 11.16 0.40
C HIS A 419 -22.72 11.34 -0.51
N GLN A 420 -22.94 11.92 -1.71
CA GLN A 420 -21.90 12.07 -2.74
C GLN A 420 -20.61 12.72 -2.24
N THR A 421 -20.71 13.73 -1.37
CA THR A 421 -19.53 14.41 -0.79
C THR A 421 -18.66 13.48 0.06
N TRP A 422 -19.28 12.54 0.79
CA TRP A 422 -18.53 11.62 1.66
C TRP A 422 -17.78 10.58 0.83
N LEU A 423 -18.44 9.99 -0.17
CA LEU A 423 -17.80 9.07 -1.10
C LEU A 423 -16.68 9.75 -1.90
N ALA A 424 -16.85 11.01 -2.29
CA ALA A 424 -15.80 11.76 -2.98
C ALA A 424 -14.54 11.92 -2.11
N LEU A 425 -14.69 12.26 -0.83
CA LEU A 425 -13.56 12.34 0.11
C LEU A 425 -12.94 10.96 0.35
N ALA A 426 -13.76 9.94 0.62
CA ALA A 426 -13.28 8.58 0.87
C ALA A 426 -12.52 8.00 -0.34
N ALA A 427 -12.91 8.36 -1.57
CA ALA A 427 -12.24 7.93 -2.80
C ALA A 427 -10.83 8.55 -2.96
N CYS A 428 -10.59 9.69 -2.32
CA CYS A 428 -9.31 10.39 -2.30
C CYS A 428 -8.43 10.02 -1.09
N ALA A 429 -8.88 9.09 -0.23
CA ALA A 429 -8.12 8.68 0.94
C ALA A 429 -6.81 7.99 0.53
N GLU A 430 -5.70 8.44 1.09
CA GLU A 430 -4.39 7.81 0.95
C GLU A 430 -4.37 6.45 1.65
N ARG A 431 -5.06 6.38 2.80
CA ARG A 431 -5.21 5.16 3.58
C ARG A 431 -6.66 5.02 4.01
N ARG A 432 -7.14 3.77 4.01
CA ARG A 432 -8.40 3.32 4.57
C ARG A 432 -8.09 2.32 5.67
N ILE A 433 -8.17 2.74 6.92
CA ILE A 433 -7.79 1.92 8.06
C ILE A 433 -9.06 1.42 8.72
N VAL A 434 -9.30 0.12 8.60
CA VAL A 434 -10.42 -0.57 9.26
C VAL A 434 -10.08 -0.78 10.73
N LEU A 435 -11.00 -0.43 11.63
CA LEU A 435 -10.85 -0.54 13.07
C LEU A 435 -12.08 -1.25 13.67
N ASN A 436 -11.90 -1.90 14.81
CA ASN A 436 -12.92 -2.64 15.53
C ASN A 436 -13.49 -1.78 16.68
N GLY A 437 -14.30 -0.79 16.31
CA GLY A 437 -15.03 0.07 17.24
C GLY A 437 -14.30 1.33 17.71
N GLU A 438 -15.03 2.16 18.46
CA GLU A 438 -14.57 3.45 18.98
C GLU A 438 -13.36 3.37 19.91
N ALA A 439 -13.29 2.31 20.73
CA ALA A 439 -12.15 2.11 21.62
C ALA A 439 -10.85 1.92 20.84
N GLU A 440 -10.90 1.20 19.71
CA GLU A 440 -9.75 1.05 18.82
C GLU A 440 -9.42 2.35 18.08
N ARG A 441 -10.43 3.13 17.67
CA ARG A 441 -10.24 4.48 17.12
C ARG A 441 -9.47 5.40 18.07
N HIS A 442 -9.89 5.49 19.33
CA HIS A 442 -9.20 6.33 20.32
C HIS A 442 -7.76 5.86 20.58
N ARG A 443 -7.55 4.53 20.67
CA ARG A 443 -6.20 3.95 20.79
C ARG A 443 -5.35 4.26 19.56
N TRP A 444 -5.93 4.20 18.36
CA TRP A 444 -5.25 4.57 17.12
C TRP A 444 -4.83 6.04 17.16
N PHE A 445 -5.74 6.96 17.49
CA PHE A 445 -5.40 8.38 17.64
C PHE A 445 -4.25 8.59 18.62
N ALA A 446 -4.33 8.05 19.82
CA ALA A 446 -3.29 8.24 20.83
C ALA A 446 -1.93 7.61 20.47
N THR A 447 -1.92 6.55 19.65
CA THR A 447 -0.68 5.84 19.27
C THR A 447 -0.05 6.41 18.00
N ARG A 448 -0.87 6.86 17.04
CA ARG A 448 -0.44 7.14 15.67
C ARG A 448 -0.49 8.62 15.31
N ALA A 449 -1.38 9.41 15.94
CA ALA A 449 -1.44 10.84 15.66
C ALA A 449 -0.44 11.61 16.52
N GLU A 450 0.24 12.57 15.90
CA GLU A 450 1.12 13.51 16.59
C GLU A 450 0.34 14.67 17.18
N ILE A 451 -0.80 15.04 16.57
CA ILE A 451 -1.66 16.14 16.99
C ILE A 451 -3.12 15.67 17.01
N GLY A 452 -3.84 15.93 18.10
CA GLY A 452 -5.30 15.77 18.18
C GLY A 452 -6.03 17.09 17.98
N VAL A 453 -7.09 17.10 17.17
CA VAL A 453 -7.95 18.25 16.90
C VAL A 453 -9.36 17.93 17.37
N TYR A 454 -9.83 18.70 18.34
CA TYR A 454 -11.09 18.49 19.05
C TYR A 454 -11.99 19.73 18.88
N LEU A 455 -13.00 19.61 18.02
CA LEU A 455 -13.87 20.74 17.66
C LEU A 455 -15.16 20.79 18.48
N GLY A 456 -15.71 19.63 18.84
CA GLY A 456 -16.96 19.49 19.59
C GLY A 456 -16.73 19.14 21.05
N ALA A 457 -16.34 17.90 21.31
CA ALA A 457 -16.10 17.39 22.66
C ALA A 457 -14.70 17.74 23.18
N ALA A 458 -14.53 17.69 24.50
CA ALA A 458 -13.21 17.71 25.13
C ALA A 458 -12.43 16.43 24.76
N PRO A 459 -11.09 16.50 24.70
CA PRO A 459 -10.26 15.33 24.41
C PRO A 459 -10.51 14.20 25.43
N PRO A 460 -10.47 12.93 24.99
CA PRO A 460 -10.51 11.80 25.90
C PRO A 460 -9.25 11.76 26.78
N GLU A 461 -9.32 10.97 27.86
CA GLU A 461 -8.19 10.82 28.81
C GLU A 461 -6.90 10.35 28.12
N VAL A 462 -7.03 9.45 27.14
CA VAL A 462 -5.93 8.96 26.31
C VAL A 462 -6.01 9.63 24.94
N ALA A 463 -5.17 10.63 24.73
CA ALA A 463 -5.15 11.49 23.55
C ALA A 463 -3.70 11.82 23.14
N PRO A 464 -3.47 12.26 21.88
CA PRO A 464 -2.18 12.82 21.48
C PRO A 464 -1.72 13.93 22.43
N THR A 465 -0.41 14.02 22.65
CA THR A 465 0.18 15.03 23.56
C THR A 465 -0.08 16.45 23.09
N LYS A 466 0.07 16.71 21.78
CA LYS A 466 -0.23 18.01 21.17
C LYS A 466 -1.69 18.06 20.78
N GLN A 467 -2.38 19.12 21.19
CA GLN A 467 -3.82 19.24 21.07
C GLN A 467 -4.21 20.62 20.59
N VAL A 468 -5.19 20.65 19.69
CA VAL A 468 -5.89 21.85 19.24
C VAL A 468 -7.35 21.68 19.62
N ILE A 469 -7.85 22.57 20.47
CA ILE A 469 -9.19 22.49 21.04
C ILE A 469 -9.95 23.75 20.64
N ARG A 470 -11.15 23.59 20.07
CA ARG A 470 -12.03 24.73 19.82
C ARG A 470 -12.65 25.18 21.14
N ASP A 471 -12.51 26.47 21.45
CA ASP A 471 -13.21 27.08 22.57
C ASP A 471 -14.71 27.19 22.23
N PRO A 472 -15.62 26.59 23.03
CA PRO A 472 -17.05 26.60 22.73
C PRO A 472 -17.68 27.99 22.82
N LEU A 473 -17.11 28.91 23.60
CA LEU A 473 -17.63 30.27 23.81
C LEU A 473 -17.13 31.24 22.73
N SER A 474 -15.82 31.25 22.48
CA SER A 474 -15.22 32.19 21.52
C SER A 474 -15.16 31.65 20.09
N GLY A 475 -15.31 30.34 19.90
CA GLY A 475 -15.13 29.66 18.62
C GLY A 475 -13.68 29.59 18.14
N GLN A 476 -12.73 30.12 18.91
CA GLN A 476 -11.31 30.17 18.54
C GLN A 476 -10.60 28.85 18.84
N LEU A 477 -9.54 28.56 18.08
CA LEU A 477 -8.68 27.40 18.31
C LEU A 477 -7.65 27.71 19.39
N ARG A 478 -7.66 26.94 20.47
CA ARG A 478 -6.67 26.94 21.54
C ARG A 478 -5.66 25.80 21.32
N TRP A 479 -4.40 26.10 21.52
CA TRP A 479 -3.29 25.19 21.27
C TRP A 479 -2.62 24.92 22.61
N ASN A 480 -2.42 23.66 22.99
CA ASN A 480 -1.69 23.31 24.22
C ASN A 480 -0.17 23.25 24.01
N PHE A 481 0.28 23.60 22.81
CA PHE A 481 1.66 23.64 22.40
C PHE A 481 1.91 24.97 21.67
N ASP A 482 2.96 25.66 22.09
CA ASP A 482 3.51 26.85 21.47
C ASP A 482 5.03 26.81 21.56
N TYR A 483 5.71 27.69 20.82
CA TYR A 483 7.17 27.74 20.67
C TYR A 483 7.96 27.58 21.97
#